data_AF-A0A1F8Y4P2-F1
#
_entry.id   AF-A0A1F8Y4P2-F1
#
_cell.length_a   1.000
_cell.length_b   1.000
_cell.length_c   1.000
_cell.angle_alpha   90.00
_cell.angle_beta   90.00
_cell.angle_gamma   90.00
#
_symmetry.space_group_name_H-M   'P 1'
#
loop_
_entity.id
_entity.type
_entity.pdbx_description
1 polymer ?
#
loop_
_entity_poly.entity_id
_entity_poly.type
_entity_poly.pdbx_seq_one_letter_code
_entity_poly.pdbx_strand_id
1 'polypeptide(L)'
;MQSIGGTVWLYTVVGLEQLGLDLHRDKILTPVIGEYAILAQALEAGTIDAVFISIPAFSQRLKQKGFPILAELNLPVAGNVVVVTSAYLQQHSDRVENVLKALMEGLAFVLTPKNKVTVLETLMKRLQISDPTLVEETYQGLLKELDRKPYPSIEGMQNIQRMMQGSNPRLGDVKVADLIDSSFVRKLDESGFIDRLYATYGGK
;
A
#
# COMPACT_ATOMS: atom_id res chain seq x y z
N MET A 1 -8.75 -4.17 -7.18
CA MET A 1 -9.69 -5.22 -6.72
C MET A 1 -9.33 -5.56 -5.28
N GLN A 2 -10.17 -5.17 -4.30
CA GLN A 2 -9.98 -5.60 -2.92
C GLN A 2 -10.54 -7.03 -2.76
N SER A 3 -9.99 -7.81 -1.85
CA SER A 3 -10.34 -9.21 -1.59
C SER A 3 -10.20 -9.50 -0.11
N ILE A 4 -10.86 -10.55 0.39
CA ILE A 4 -10.47 -11.19 1.64
C ILE A 4 -8.98 -11.57 1.52
N GLY A 5 -8.16 -11.16 2.49
CA GLY A 5 -6.69 -11.27 2.42
C GLY A 5 -5.98 -10.10 1.72
N GLY A 6 -6.71 -9.11 1.21
CA GLY A 6 -6.15 -7.86 0.70
C GLY A 6 -5.81 -6.86 1.80
N THR A 7 -4.99 -5.86 1.49
CA THR A 7 -4.44 -4.90 2.44
C THR A 7 -5.50 -4.22 3.32
N VAL A 8 -6.60 -3.71 2.75
CA VAL A 8 -7.67 -3.06 3.54
C VAL A 8 -8.37 -4.02 4.50
N TRP A 9 -8.60 -5.26 4.08
CA TRP A 9 -9.17 -6.28 4.95
C TRP A 9 -8.21 -6.58 6.11
N LEU A 10 -6.93 -6.79 5.79
CA LEU A 10 -5.88 -7.06 6.77
C LEU A 10 -5.77 -5.96 7.84
N TYR A 11 -5.74 -4.70 7.41
CA TYR A 11 -5.73 -3.54 8.31
C TYR A 11 -7.01 -3.44 9.14
N THR A 12 -8.16 -3.78 8.56
CA THR A 12 -9.44 -3.80 9.29
C THR A 12 -9.40 -4.84 10.41
N VAL A 13 -8.94 -6.06 10.13
CA VAL A 13 -8.83 -7.12 11.15
C VAL A 13 -7.92 -6.68 12.29
N VAL A 14 -6.73 -6.17 12.00
CA VAL A 14 -5.81 -5.74 13.07
C VAL A 14 -6.32 -4.51 13.83
N GLY A 15 -6.99 -3.58 13.15
CA GLY A 15 -7.64 -2.47 13.85
C GLY A 15 -8.72 -2.93 14.82
N LEU A 16 -9.51 -3.94 14.45
CA LEU A 16 -10.50 -4.55 15.34
C LEU A 16 -9.82 -5.25 16.52
N GLU A 17 -8.75 -6.02 16.29
CA GLU A 17 -8.00 -6.67 17.37
C GLU A 17 -7.44 -5.67 18.39
N GLN A 18 -6.91 -4.53 17.93
CA GLN A 18 -6.43 -3.46 18.83
C GLN A 18 -7.55 -2.83 19.66
N LEU A 19 -8.78 -2.80 19.11
CA LEU A 19 -9.97 -2.39 19.84
C LEU A 19 -10.54 -3.50 20.74
N GLY A 20 -9.87 -4.65 20.82
CA GLY A 20 -10.31 -5.82 21.57
C GLY A 20 -11.50 -6.55 20.93
N LEU A 21 -11.79 -6.29 19.65
CA LEU A 21 -12.87 -6.90 18.88
C LEU A 21 -12.37 -8.11 18.08
N ASP A 22 -13.25 -9.09 17.91
CA ASP A 22 -13.03 -10.28 17.11
C ASP A 22 -14.18 -10.47 16.12
N LEU A 23 -13.84 -10.76 14.85
CA LEU A 23 -14.82 -10.86 13.77
C LEU A 23 -15.91 -11.90 14.05
N HIS A 24 -15.54 -13.06 14.62
CA HIS A 24 -16.45 -14.17 14.83
C HIS A 24 -17.25 -14.02 16.13
N ARG A 25 -16.57 -13.70 17.24
CA ARG A 25 -17.17 -13.50 18.56
C ARG A 25 -18.18 -12.35 18.54
N ASP A 26 -17.81 -11.25 17.89
CA ASP A 26 -18.61 -10.01 17.87
C ASP A 26 -19.50 -9.90 16.62
N LYS A 27 -19.50 -10.94 15.76
CA LYS A 27 -20.36 -11.07 14.56
C LYS A 27 -20.20 -9.89 13.57
N ILE A 28 -18.97 -9.43 13.38
CA ILE A 28 -18.64 -8.32 12.48
C ILE A 28 -18.50 -8.85 11.06
N LEU A 29 -19.17 -8.21 10.10
CA LEU A 29 -19.08 -8.53 8.68
C LEU A 29 -18.13 -7.57 7.97
N THR A 30 -17.24 -8.12 7.13
CA THR A 30 -16.30 -7.33 6.31
C THR A 30 -16.58 -7.54 4.82
N PRO A 31 -17.62 -6.91 4.26
CA PRO A 31 -17.93 -7.04 2.84
C PRO A 31 -16.84 -6.42 1.96
N VAL A 32 -16.58 -7.06 0.82
CA VAL A 32 -15.67 -6.52 -0.20
C VAL A 32 -16.46 -5.55 -1.08
N ILE A 33 -16.30 -4.24 -0.84
CA ILE A 33 -17.11 -3.20 -1.48
C ILE A 33 -16.40 -2.54 -2.67
N GLY A 34 -15.09 -2.28 -2.57
CA GLY A 34 -14.36 -1.61 -3.64
C GLY A 34 -13.14 -0.83 -3.16
N GLU A 35 -12.75 0.18 -3.92
CA GLU A 35 -11.62 1.06 -3.59
C GLU A 35 -12.00 2.15 -2.58
N TYR A 36 -11.02 2.89 -2.06
CA TYR A 36 -11.22 3.87 -0.99
C TYR A 36 -12.31 4.92 -1.27
N ALA A 37 -12.44 5.39 -2.52
CA ALA A 37 -13.50 6.34 -2.88
C ALA A 37 -14.91 5.74 -2.72
N ILE A 38 -15.08 4.46 -3.06
CA ILE A 38 -16.36 3.75 -2.92
C ILE A 38 -16.61 3.43 -1.44
N LEU A 39 -15.58 3.00 -0.72
CA LEU A 39 -15.66 2.73 0.72
C LEU A 39 -16.05 3.98 1.54
N ALA A 40 -15.44 5.13 1.24
CA ALA A 40 -15.81 6.39 1.88
C ALA A 40 -17.27 6.78 1.59
N GLN A 41 -17.73 6.60 0.33
CA GLN A 41 -19.14 6.82 -0.02
C GLN A 41 -20.09 5.83 0.68
N ALA A 42 -19.69 4.57 0.83
CA ALA A 42 -20.48 3.56 1.53
C ALA A 42 -20.66 3.90 3.02
N LEU A 43 -19.62 4.43 3.66
CA LEU A 43 -19.71 4.95 5.04
C LEU A 43 -20.65 6.17 5.10
N GLU A 44 -20.47 7.13 4.18
CA GLU A 44 -21.33 8.33 4.10
C GLU A 44 -22.81 7.97 3.88
N ALA A 45 -23.10 6.94 3.10
CA ALA A 45 -24.44 6.45 2.81
C ALA A 45 -25.04 5.58 3.92
N GLY A 46 -24.28 5.21 4.94
CA GLY A 46 -24.71 4.29 6.00
C GLY A 46 -24.83 2.83 5.56
N THR A 47 -24.22 2.46 4.44
CA THR A 47 -24.19 1.06 3.96
C THR A 47 -23.22 0.20 4.78
N ILE A 48 -22.20 0.83 5.37
CA ILE A 48 -21.26 0.22 6.33
C ILE A 48 -21.12 1.11 7.55
N ASP A 49 -20.82 0.49 8.70
CA ASP A 49 -20.68 1.19 9.98
C ASP A 49 -19.27 1.73 10.23
N ALA A 50 -18.25 1.10 9.63
CA ALA A 50 -16.84 1.44 9.80
C ALA A 50 -16.01 1.06 8.56
N VAL A 51 -14.87 1.74 8.40
CA VAL A 51 -13.97 1.54 7.26
C VAL A 51 -12.53 1.91 7.64
N PHE A 52 -11.56 1.11 7.17
CA PHE A 52 -10.16 1.51 7.15
C PHE A 52 -9.86 2.39 5.93
N ILE A 53 -9.29 3.58 6.17
CA ILE A 53 -8.89 4.53 5.13
C ILE A 53 -7.42 4.92 5.33
N SER A 54 -6.56 4.60 4.36
CA SER A 54 -5.14 5.00 4.41
C SER A 54 -4.84 6.28 3.65
N ILE A 55 -5.71 6.72 2.73
CA ILE A 55 -5.49 7.91 1.92
C ILE A 55 -5.97 9.16 2.69
N PRO A 56 -5.09 10.13 2.98
CA PRO A 56 -5.43 11.32 3.79
C PRO A 56 -6.65 12.10 3.29
N ALA A 57 -6.79 12.28 1.97
CA ALA A 57 -7.94 13.00 1.40
C ALA A 57 -9.29 12.39 1.82
N PHE A 58 -9.40 11.06 1.87
CA PHE A 58 -10.65 10.41 2.22
C PHE A 58 -10.90 10.45 3.73
N SER A 59 -9.88 10.26 4.56
CA SER A 59 -10.05 10.29 6.03
C SER A 59 -10.38 11.70 6.52
N GLN A 60 -9.75 12.74 5.95
CA GLN A 60 -10.04 14.13 6.29
C GLN A 60 -11.44 14.57 5.83
N ARG A 61 -11.86 14.19 4.63
CA ARG A 61 -13.22 14.44 4.15
C ARG A 61 -14.26 13.84 5.10
N LEU A 62 -14.08 12.59 5.53
CA LEU A 62 -14.98 11.94 6.49
C LEU A 62 -14.98 12.66 7.84
N LYS A 63 -13.81 13.06 8.34
CA LYS A 63 -13.68 13.84 9.57
C LYS A 63 -14.42 15.18 9.50
N GLN A 64 -14.30 15.91 8.40
CA GLN A 64 -15.03 17.17 8.17
C GLN A 64 -16.56 16.97 8.16
N LYS A 65 -17.02 15.78 7.76
CA LYS A 65 -18.44 15.39 7.80
C LYS A 65 -18.91 14.89 9.18
N GLY A 66 -18.04 14.90 10.18
CA GLY A 66 -18.37 14.50 11.55
C GLY A 66 -18.20 13.03 11.87
N PHE A 67 -17.61 12.22 10.98
CA PHE A 67 -17.28 10.83 11.29
C PHE A 67 -16.10 10.77 12.27
N PRO A 68 -16.23 10.06 13.42
CA PRO A 68 -15.15 9.92 14.38
C PRO A 68 -14.08 8.93 13.89
N ILE A 69 -12.84 9.16 14.30
CA ILE A 69 -11.76 8.19 14.14
C ILE A 69 -11.82 7.22 15.32
N LEU A 70 -12.02 5.92 15.02
CA LEU A 70 -12.11 4.88 16.05
C LEU A 70 -10.73 4.44 16.57
N ALA A 71 -9.74 4.37 15.69
CA ALA A 71 -8.36 4.01 16.00
C ALA A 71 -7.40 4.57 14.92
N GLU A 72 -6.18 4.92 15.32
CA GLU A 72 -5.06 5.17 14.40
C GLU A 72 -4.13 3.96 14.41
N LEU A 73 -3.92 3.35 13.23
CA LEU A 73 -3.10 2.16 13.10
C LEU A 73 -1.70 2.54 12.57
N ASN A 74 -0.67 2.24 13.34
CA ASN A 74 0.71 2.31 12.88
C ASN A 74 1.28 0.90 12.76
N LEU A 75 1.15 0.30 11.57
CA LEU A 75 1.65 -1.05 11.32
C LEU A 75 2.73 -1.01 10.25
N PRO A 76 3.95 -1.52 10.53
CA PRO A 76 4.98 -1.70 9.52
C PRO A 76 4.62 -2.91 8.65
N VAL A 77 3.71 -2.70 7.70
CA VAL A 77 3.34 -3.68 6.68
C VAL A 77 4.06 -3.31 5.39
N ALA A 78 4.61 -4.29 4.68
CA ALA A 78 5.13 -4.08 3.34
C ALA A 78 4.00 -3.59 2.42
N GLY A 79 3.94 -2.29 2.18
CA GLY A 79 2.76 -1.64 1.58
C GLY A 79 2.56 -1.95 0.09
N ASN A 80 3.64 -2.25 -0.64
CA ASN A 80 3.60 -2.50 -2.07
C ASN A 80 4.64 -3.56 -2.47
N VAL A 81 4.20 -4.66 -3.08
CA VAL A 81 5.08 -5.74 -3.57
C VAL A 81 4.74 -6.11 -5.00
N VAL A 82 5.76 -6.49 -5.78
CA VAL A 82 5.58 -7.11 -7.10
C VAL A 82 5.64 -8.62 -6.92
N VAL A 83 4.59 -9.32 -7.34
CA VAL A 83 4.50 -10.77 -7.23
C VAL A 83 4.50 -11.38 -8.62
N VAL A 84 5.37 -12.37 -8.81
CA VAL A 84 5.46 -13.18 -10.04
C VAL A 84 5.57 -14.65 -9.66
N THR A 85 5.14 -15.54 -10.54
CA THR A 85 5.35 -16.98 -10.33
C THR A 85 6.79 -17.36 -10.60
N SER A 86 7.33 -18.34 -9.88
CA SER A 86 8.71 -18.82 -10.09
C SER A 86 8.93 -19.33 -11.52
N ALA A 87 7.93 -19.99 -12.11
CA ALA A 87 8.00 -20.46 -13.50
C ALA A 87 8.11 -19.29 -14.49
N TYR A 88 7.34 -18.21 -14.29
CA TYR A 88 7.44 -17.02 -15.13
C TYR A 88 8.80 -16.33 -14.97
N LEU A 89 9.28 -16.21 -13.73
CA LEU A 89 10.57 -15.60 -13.42
C LEU A 89 11.73 -16.32 -14.09
N GLN A 90 11.73 -17.65 -14.09
CA GLN A 90 12.76 -18.47 -14.73
C GLN A 90 12.79 -18.30 -16.25
N GLN A 91 11.64 -18.12 -16.88
CA GLN A 91 11.51 -18.01 -18.35
C GLN A 91 11.67 -16.58 -18.87
N HIS A 92 11.41 -15.58 -18.03
CA HIS A 92 11.27 -14.17 -18.44
C HIS A 92 11.94 -13.20 -17.47
N SER A 93 13.11 -13.57 -16.94
CA SER A 93 13.86 -12.77 -15.96
C SER A 93 14.20 -11.36 -16.47
N ASP A 94 14.50 -11.23 -17.77
CA ASP A 94 14.73 -9.96 -18.46
C ASP A 94 13.48 -9.05 -18.43
N ARG A 95 12.29 -9.61 -18.67
CA ARG A 95 11.03 -8.87 -18.62
C ARG A 95 10.70 -8.42 -17.21
N VAL A 96 10.91 -9.29 -16.22
CA VAL A 96 10.70 -8.95 -14.81
C VAL A 96 11.64 -7.82 -14.39
N GLU A 97 12.93 -7.89 -14.77
CA GLU A 97 13.89 -6.81 -14.50
C GLU A 97 13.45 -5.49 -15.16
N ASN A 98 12.98 -5.52 -16.41
CA ASN A 98 12.52 -4.32 -17.10
C ASN A 98 11.24 -3.72 -16.48
N VAL A 99 10.32 -4.55 -15.99
CA VAL A 99 9.15 -4.08 -15.22
C VAL A 99 9.60 -3.40 -13.93
N LEU A 100 10.56 -3.99 -13.20
CA LEU A 100 11.10 -3.38 -11.98
C LEU A 100 11.78 -2.04 -12.27
N LYS A 101 12.56 -1.93 -13.37
CA LYS A 101 13.15 -0.66 -13.80
C LYS A 101 12.08 0.40 -14.08
N ALA A 102 11.03 0.06 -14.82
CA ALA A 102 9.94 0.98 -15.13
C ALA A 102 9.19 1.44 -13.87
N LEU A 103 8.98 0.55 -12.90
CA LEU A 103 8.38 0.91 -11.60
C LEU A 103 9.30 1.83 -10.79
N MET A 104 10.61 1.56 -10.78
CA MET A 104 11.59 2.45 -10.15
C MET A 104 11.66 3.82 -10.84
N GLU A 105 11.52 3.88 -12.17
CA GLU A 105 11.41 5.15 -12.91
C GLU A 105 10.18 5.95 -12.46
N GLY A 106 9.02 5.29 -12.34
CA GLY A 106 7.81 5.93 -11.81
C GLY A 106 7.99 6.42 -10.37
N LEU A 107 8.66 5.65 -9.52
CA LEU A 107 9.00 6.02 -8.15
C LEU A 107 9.91 7.25 -8.10
N ALA A 108 10.99 7.25 -8.90
CA ALA A 108 11.89 8.39 -9.01
C ALA A 108 11.17 9.64 -9.54
N PHE A 109 10.25 9.46 -10.50
CA PHE A 109 9.41 10.54 -11.01
C PHE A 109 8.55 11.15 -9.89
N VAL A 110 7.86 10.32 -9.09
CA VAL A 110 6.98 10.75 -8.00
C VAL A 110 7.76 11.46 -6.89
N LEU A 111 8.91 10.93 -6.49
CA LEU A 111 9.72 11.46 -5.40
C LEU A 111 10.50 12.73 -5.78
N THR A 112 10.55 13.08 -7.06
CA THR A 112 11.26 14.25 -7.55
C THR A 112 10.42 15.52 -7.37
N PRO A 113 10.87 16.53 -6.59
CA PRO A 113 10.07 17.73 -6.31
C PRO A 113 9.64 18.53 -7.54
N LYS A 114 10.46 18.51 -8.61
CA LYS A 114 10.14 19.18 -9.88
C LYS A 114 8.91 18.62 -10.57
N ASN A 115 8.61 17.34 -10.35
CA ASN A 115 7.46 16.66 -10.98
C ASN A 115 6.18 16.76 -10.14
N LYS A 116 6.24 17.41 -8.97
CA LYS A 116 5.13 17.51 -8.01
C LYS A 116 3.82 17.92 -8.68
N VAL A 117 3.83 18.92 -9.55
CA VAL A 117 2.61 19.41 -10.24
C VAL A 117 1.94 18.29 -11.03
N THR A 118 2.70 17.57 -11.86
CA THR A 118 2.19 16.43 -12.63
C THR A 118 1.68 15.29 -11.75
N VAL A 119 2.35 15.05 -10.62
CA VAL A 119 1.93 14.03 -9.64
C VAL A 119 0.60 14.43 -9.01
N LEU A 120 0.44 15.68 -8.57
CA LEU A 120 -0.81 16.19 -8.00
C LEU A 120 -1.95 16.10 -9.01
N GLU A 121 -1.75 16.52 -10.26
CA GLU A 121 -2.75 16.41 -11.33
C GLU A 121 -3.17 14.94 -11.57
N THR A 122 -2.19 14.03 -11.53
CA THR A 122 -2.45 12.59 -11.66
C THR A 122 -3.27 12.08 -10.48
N LEU A 123 -2.93 12.46 -9.25
CA LEU A 123 -3.69 12.10 -8.05
C LEU A 123 -5.12 12.64 -8.11
N MET A 124 -5.32 13.92 -8.47
CA MET A 124 -6.65 14.52 -8.65
C MET A 124 -7.50 13.71 -9.63
N LYS A 125 -6.95 13.39 -10.80
CA LYS A 125 -7.67 12.65 -11.85
C LYS A 125 -7.97 11.21 -11.44
N ARG A 126 -7.00 10.52 -10.85
CA ARG A 126 -7.12 9.08 -10.52
C ARG A 126 -7.95 8.82 -9.27
N LEU A 127 -7.86 9.70 -8.28
CA LEU A 127 -8.60 9.58 -7.02
C LEU A 127 -9.91 10.38 -7.02
N GLN A 128 -10.19 11.14 -8.09
CA GLN A 128 -11.36 12.01 -8.22
C GLN A 128 -11.47 13.03 -7.06
N ILE A 129 -10.34 13.60 -6.64
CA ILE A 129 -10.27 14.62 -5.60
C ILE A 129 -10.16 15.99 -6.27
N SER A 130 -11.09 16.89 -5.96
CA SER A 130 -11.12 18.25 -6.50
C SER A 130 -10.50 19.30 -5.58
N ASP A 131 -10.39 19.03 -4.28
CA ASP A 131 -9.83 19.96 -3.29
C ASP A 131 -8.28 19.90 -3.34
N PRO A 132 -7.61 21.01 -3.71
CA PRO A 132 -6.15 21.05 -3.79
C PRO A 132 -5.44 20.75 -2.47
N THR A 133 -6.06 21.12 -1.33
CA THR A 133 -5.49 20.90 0.00
C THR A 133 -5.45 19.40 0.33
N LEU A 134 -6.54 18.68 0.05
CA LEU A 134 -6.62 17.24 0.28
C LEU A 134 -5.69 16.44 -0.64
N VAL A 135 -5.49 16.90 -1.87
CA VAL A 135 -4.54 16.30 -2.81
C VAL A 135 -3.11 16.50 -2.34
N GLU A 136 -2.78 17.71 -1.86
CA GLU A 136 -1.46 18.01 -1.30
C GLU A 136 -1.16 17.13 -0.08
N GLU A 137 -2.10 16.99 0.85
CA GLU A 137 -1.95 16.10 2.00
C GLU A 137 -1.75 14.64 1.58
N THR A 138 -2.47 14.19 0.56
CA THR A 138 -2.30 12.84 0.00
C THR A 138 -0.92 12.64 -0.60
N TYR A 139 -0.40 13.65 -1.31
CA TYR A 139 0.97 13.63 -1.83
C TYR A 139 2.00 13.59 -0.70
N GLN A 140 1.81 14.38 0.37
CA GLN A 140 2.70 14.33 1.55
C GLN A 140 2.66 12.98 2.27
N GLY A 141 1.49 12.32 2.33
CA GLY A 141 1.37 10.95 2.83
C GLY A 141 2.18 9.97 1.97
N LEU A 142 2.01 10.04 0.65
CA LEU A 142 2.73 9.20 -0.30
C LEU A 142 4.26 9.33 -0.17
N LEU A 143 4.78 10.55 -0.01
CA LEU A 143 6.23 10.78 0.17
C LEU A 143 6.80 10.13 1.44
N LYS A 144 5.99 9.92 2.48
CA LYS A 144 6.41 9.26 3.73
C LYS A 144 6.44 7.74 3.62
N GLU A 145 5.66 7.17 2.71
CA GLU A 145 5.53 5.72 2.52
C GLU A 145 6.50 5.17 1.49
N LEU A 146 7.00 6.01 0.58
CA LEU A 146 7.81 5.57 -0.56
C LEU A 146 9.31 5.61 -0.25
N ASP A 147 9.95 4.44 -0.25
CA ASP A 147 11.40 4.32 -0.13
C ASP A 147 12.11 4.55 -1.45
N ARG A 148 13.18 5.37 -1.44
CA ARG A 148 14.01 5.63 -2.63
C ARG A 148 14.56 4.34 -3.25
N LYS A 149 15.01 3.41 -2.40
CA LYS A 149 15.54 2.09 -2.78
C LYS A 149 14.53 1.04 -2.32
N PRO A 150 13.65 0.53 -3.20
CA PRO A 150 12.50 -0.28 -2.80
C PRO A 150 12.90 -1.75 -2.54
N TYR A 151 13.70 -1.97 -1.50
CA TYR A 151 14.01 -3.33 -1.05
C TYR A 151 12.80 -3.98 -0.40
N PRO A 152 12.53 -5.27 -0.67
CA PRO A 152 11.47 -5.97 0.04
C PRO A 152 11.81 -6.09 1.54
N SER A 153 10.82 -5.83 2.40
CA SER A 153 10.98 -5.93 3.85
C SER A 153 10.61 -7.32 4.36
N ILE A 154 11.59 -8.06 4.90
CA ILE A 154 11.36 -9.35 5.55
C ILE A 154 10.45 -9.17 6.77
N GLU A 155 10.71 -8.15 7.59
CA GLU A 155 9.91 -7.84 8.77
C GLU A 155 8.45 -7.54 8.39
N GLY A 156 8.23 -6.72 7.36
CA GLY A 156 6.90 -6.42 6.85
C GLY A 156 6.15 -7.67 6.40
N MET A 157 6.83 -8.60 5.73
CA MET A 157 6.23 -9.88 5.32
C MET A 157 5.97 -10.83 6.50
N GLN A 158 6.84 -10.85 7.52
CA GLN A 158 6.60 -11.60 8.77
C GLN A 158 5.40 -11.05 9.54
N ASN A 159 5.20 -9.73 9.53
CA ASN A 159 4.03 -9.10 10.12
C ASN A 159 2.75 -9.51 9.38
N ILE A 160 2.74 -9.47 8.04
CA ILE A 160 1.62 -9.98 7.23
C ILE A 160 1.33 -11.44 7.57
N GLN A 161 2.37 -12.29 7.64
CA GLN A 161 2.21 -13.69 7.99
C GLN A 161 1.52 -13.86 9.35
N ARG A 162 2.01 -13.18 10.38
CA ARG A 162 1.44 -13.23 11.75
C ARG A 162 -0.03 -12.82 11.75
N MET A 163 -0.36 -11.73 11.06
CA MET A 163 -1.74 -11.22 10.99
C MET A 163 -2.66 -12.19 10.23
N MET A 164 -2.16 -12.82 9.17
CA MET A 164 -2.94 -13.78 8.38
C MET A 164 -3.13 -15.14 9.09
N GLN A 165 -2.24 -15.53 10.00
CA GLN A 165 -2.35 -16.77 10.78
C GLN A 165 -3.64 -16.86 11.59
N GLY A 166 -4.15 -15.73 12.11
CA GLY A 166 -5.42 -15.68 12.83
C GLY A 166 -6.61 -16.17 11.99
N SER A 167 -6.56 -15.93 10.68
CA SER A 167 -7.58 -16.39 9.72
C SER A 167 -7.27 -17.76 9.10
N ASN A 168 -5.99 -18.10 8.94
CA ASN A 168 -5.55 -19.39 8.41
C ASN A 168 -4.24 -19.84 9.08
N PRO A 169 -4.32 -20.74 10.08
CA PRO A 169 -3.16 -21.20 10.84
C PRO A 169 -2.04 -21.83 9.98
N ARG A 170 -2.38 -22.43 8.82
CA ARG A 170 -1.40 -23.05 7.91
C ARG A 170 -0.40 -22.04 7.34
N LEU A 171 -0.72 -20.76 7.37
CA LEU A 171 0.20 -19.72 6.93
C LEU A 171 1.40 -19.57 7.86
N GLY A 172 1.36 -20.12 9.07
CA GLY A 172 2.51 -20.15 9.98
C GLY A 172 3.65 -21.07 9.56
N ASP A 173 3.35 -22.08 8.73
CA ASP A 173 4.36 -23.01 8.24
C ASP A 173 5.14 -22.46 7.03
N VAL A 174 4.68 -21.34 6.45
CA VAL A 174 5.32 -20.73 5.28
C VAL A 174 6.60 -20.01 5.67
N LYS A 175 7.73 -20.39 5.09
CA LYS A 175 8.98 -19.66 5.30
C LYS A 175 9.00 -18.38 4.46
N VAL A 176 8.72 -17.25 5.10
CA VAL A 176 8.65 -15.91 4.45
C VAL A 176 9.89 -15.59 3.60
N ALA A 177 11.08 -15.98 4.06
CA ALA A 177 12.32 -15.74 3.33
C ALA A 177 12.35 -16.42 1.94
N ASP A 178 11.64 -17.54 1.77
CA ASP A 178 11.58 -18.27 0.50
C ASP A 178 10.63 -17.60 -0.51
N LEU A 179 9.81 -16.63 -0.06
CA LEU A 179 8.92 -15.83 -0.92
C LEU A 179 9.57 -14.54 -1.43
N ILE A 180 10.74 -14.18 -0.91
CA ILE A 180 11.39 -12.90 -1.17
C ILE A 180 12.61 -13.10 -2.07
N ASP A 181 12.56 -12.51 -3.26
CA ASP A 181 13.73 -12.40 -4.13
C ASP A 181 14.18 -10.94 -4.21
N SER A 182 15.21 -10.58 -3.42
CA SER A 182 15.82 -9.26 -3.46
C SER A 182 16.93 -9.12 -4.50
N SER A 183 17.26 -10.17 -5.25
CA SER A 183 18.44 -10.20 -6.13
C SER A 183 18.36 -9.17 -7.26
N PHE A 184 17.16 -8.95 -7.80
CA PHE A 184 16.91 -7.95 -8.85
C PHE A 184 17.15 -6.53 -8.35
N VAL A 185 16.55 -6.17 -7.21
CA VAL A 185 16.72 -4.82 -6.62
C VAL A 185 18.19 -4.60 -6.25
N ARG A 186 18.83 -5.60 -5.62
CA ARG A 186 20.25 -5.54 -5.25
C ARG A 186 21.15 -5.33 -6.47
N LYS A 187 20.94 -6.10 -7.54
CA LYS A 187 21.70 -5.96 -8.80
C LYS A 187 21.56 -4.54 -9.37
N LEU A 188 20.35 -3.98 -9.39
CA LEU A 188 20.12 -2.63 -9.90
C LEU A 188 20.75 -1.55 -9.01
N ASP A 189 20.67 -1.73 -7.69
CA ASP A 189 21.31 -0.84 -6.72
C ASP A 189 22.84 -0.84 -6.86
N GLU A 190 23.46 -2.02 -6.80
CA GLU A 190 24.92 -2.21 -6.91
C GLU A 190 25.48 -1.74 -8.25
N SER A 191 24.71 -1.87 -9.34
CA SER A 191 25.09 -1.33 -10.66
C SER A 191 25.05 0.22 -10.73
N GLY A 192 24.56 0.88 -9.68
CA GLY A 192 24.31 2.32 -9.64
C GLY A 192 23.13 2.77 -10.51
N PHE A 193 22.30 1.84 -11.00
CA PHE A 193 21.13 2.18 -11.83
C PHE A 193 20.16 3.07 -11.05
N ILE A 194 19.84 2.71 -9.82
CA ILE A 194 18.89 3.45 -8.98
C ILE A 194 19.43 4.87 -8.73
N ASP A 195 20.69 5.01 -8.34
CA ASP A 195 21.25 6.35 -8.05
C ASP A 195 21.36 7.23 -9.30
N ARG A 196 21.73 6.67 -10.46
CA ARG A 196 21.70 7.41 -11.74
C ARG A 196 20.29 7.85 -12.09
N LEU A 197 19.30 7.00 -11.87
CA LEU A 197 17.91 7.30 -12.15
C LEU A 197 17.41 8.52 -11.36
N TYR A 198 17.66 8.56 -10.04
CA TYR A 198 17.31 9.74 -9.24
C TYR A 198 18.09 10.98 -9.68
N ALA A 199 19.37 10.86 -10.02
CA ALA A 199 20.16 11.97 -10.54
C ALA A 199 19.60 12.52 -11.86
N THR A 200 19.11 11.66 -12.77
CA THR A 200 18.48 12.07 -14.03
C THR A 200 17.22 12.90 -13.82
N TYR A 201 16.37 12.51 -12.87
CA TYR A 201 15.17 13.28 -12.53
C TYR A 201 15.48 14.51 -11.65
N GLY A 202 16.69 14.60 -11.09
CA GLY A 202 17.11 15.70 -10.22
C GLY A 202 16.72 15.51 -8.75
N GLY A 203 16.44 14.28 -8.34
CA GLY A 203 16.38 13.89 -6.93
C GLY A 203 17.80 13.82 -6.36
N LYS A 204 18.04 14.49 -5.22
CA LYS A 204 19.27 14.31 -4.45
C LYS A 204 19.18 13.05 -3.60
#